data_AF-A0A6I9M015-F1
#
_entry.id   AF-A0A6I9M015-F1
#
_cell.length_a   1.000
_cell.length_b   1.000
_cell.length_c   1.000
_cell.angle_alpha   90.00
_cell.angle_beta   90.00
_cell.angle_gamma   90.00
#
_symmetry.space_group_name_H-M   'P 1'
#
loop_
_entity.id
_entity.type
_entity.pdbx_description
1 polymer ?
#
loop_
_entity_poly.entity_id
_entity_poly.type
_entity_poly.pdbx_seq_one_letter_code
_entity_poly.pdbx_strand_id
1 'polypeptide(L)'
;MASAVRWVTSNRTVWKHLFPMRNGALSSVCRKSTYSSLPEDYNCKVELALTSDGRTIVCYHPSVDIPYEHTKPIPQPDILHNNEETHEQVLKTKLEEKSKPLKQGPMIEQLSKVFFTTKHRWYPLGQYHRRRKKPDPPKDR
;
A
#
# COMPACT_ATOMS: atom_id res chain seq x y z
N MET A 1 -5.51 21.10 -92.00
CA MET A 1 -5.03 20.85 -90.62
C MET A 1 -5.87 21.70 -89.67
N ALA A 2 -7.03 21.21 -89.24
CA ALA A 2 -7.92 21.93 -88.33
C ALA A 2 -8.21 21.02 -87.14
N SER A 3 -7.68 21.39 -85.96
CA SER A 3 -7.86 20.63 -84.72
C SER A 3 -9.19 21.00 -84.06
N ALA A 4 -10.07 20.02 -83.90
CA ALA A 4 -11.32 20.15 -83.17
C ALA A 4 -11.09 19.87 -81.67
N VAL A 5 -11.34 20.87 -80.82
CA VAL A 5 -11.27 20.74 -79.37
C VAL A 5 -12.60 20.18 -78.85
N ARG A 6 -12.60 18.93 -78.41
CA ARG A 6 -13.74 18.29 -77.73
C ARG A 6 -13.69 18.59 -76.24
N TRP A 7 -14.71 19.26 -75.72
CA TRP A 7 -14.96 19.38 -74.28
C TRP A 7 -15.76 18.17 -73.82
N VAL A 8 -15.22 17.42 -72.86
CA VAL A 8 -15.93 16.31 -72.18
C VAL A 8 -16.49 16.88 -70.88
N THR A 9 -17.79 17.12 -70.82
CA THR A 9 -18.49 17.42 -69.59
C THR A 9 -18.71 16.12 -68.81
N SER A 10 -17.96 15.93 -67.74
CA SER A 10 -18.16 14.83 -66.78
C SER A 10 -19.28 15.20 -65.81
N ASN A 11 -20.43 14.55 -65.94
CA ASN A 11 -21.54 14.68 -65.00
C ASN A 11 -21.25 13.85 -63.74
N ARG A 12 -20.64 14.46 -62.74
CA ARG A 12 -20.46 13.85 -61.42
C ARG A 12 -21.66 14.22 -60.54
N THR A 13 -22.59 13.29 -60.37
CA THR A 13 -23.70 13.40 -59.42
C THR A 13 -23.16 13.40 -58.00
N VAL A 14 -23.13 14.57 -57.35
CA VAL A 14 -22.73 14.72 -55.95
C VAL A 14 -23.96 14.42 -55.08
N TRP A 15 -24.02 13.21 -54.55
CA TRP A 15 -25.01 12.82 -53.54
C TRP A 15 -24.63 13.47 -52.20
N LYS A 16 -25.16 14.67 -51.96
CA LYS A 16 -25.04 15.35 -50.66
C LYS A 16 -26.12 14.81 -49.72
N HIS A 17 -25.84 13.70 -49.06
CA HIS A 17 -26.58 13.36 -47.85
C HIS A 17 -26.14 14.30 -46.73
N LEU A 18 -26.87 15.41 -46.59
CA LEU A 18 -26.83 16.27 -45.41
C LEU A 18 -27.44 15.46 -44.26
N PHE A 19 -26.60 14.87 -43.42
CA PHE A 19 -27.05 14.40 -42.12
C PHE A 19 -27.18 15.62 -41.20
N PRO A 20 -28.32 15.81 -40.51
CA PRO A 20 -28.42 16.86 -39.51
C PRO A 20 -27.44 16.57 -38.37
N MET A 21 -26.50 17.50 -38.16
CA MET A 21 -25.68 17.58 -36.95
C MET A 21 -26.61 17.80 -35.75
N ARG A 22 -27.02 16.71 -35.11
CA ARG A 22 -27.62 16.77 -33.79
C ARG A 22 -26.50 17.05 -32.80
N ASN A 23 -26.38 18.31 -32.37
CA ASN A 23 -25.65 18.69 -31.15
C ASN A 23 -26.35 18.07 -29.94
N GLY A 24 -26.23 16.75 -29.79
CA GLY A 24 -26.47 16.07 -28.54
C GLY A 24 -25.16 16.08 -27.78
N ALA A 25 -25.18 16.52 -26.52
CA ALA A 25 -24.08 16.29 -25.60
C ALA A 25 -23.81 14.78 -25.57
N LEU A 26 -22.83 14.33 -26.36
CA LEU A 26 -22.28 13.00 -26.27
C LEU A 26 -21.49 13.01 -24.97
N SER A 27 -22.14 12.69 -23.85
CA SER A 27 -21.42 12.14 -22.72
C SER A 27 -20.61 10.98 -23.29
N SER A 28 -19.29 11.16 -23.39
CA SER A 28 -18.41 10.08 -23.78
C SER A 28 -18.57 9.02 -22.70
N VAL A 29 -19.41 8.03 -22.97
CA VAL A 29 -19.47 6.82 -22.17
C VAL A 29 -18.15 6.12 -22.49
N CYS A 30 -17.11 6.49 -21.77
CA CYS A 30 -15.83 5.81 -21.79
C CYS A 30 -16.14 4.38 -21.34
N ARG A 31 -16.17 3.45 -22.30
CA ARG A 31 -16.39 2.05 -22.00
C ARG A 31 -15.22 1.61 -21.14
N LYS A 32 -15.49 1.32 -19.86
CA LYS A 32 -14.49 0.74 -18.96
C LYS A 32 -13.96 -0.54 -19.61
N SER A 33 -12.66 -0.59 -19.88
CA SER A 33 -12.02 -1.83 -20.32
C SER A 33 -11.99 -2.80 -19.15
N THR A 34 -12.42 -4.04 -19.37
CA THR A 34 -12.30 -5.12 -18.37
C THR A 34 -10.86 -5.58 -18.17
N TYR A 35 -9.94 -5.11 -19.02
CA TYR A 35 -8.52 -5.41 -18.91
C TYR A 35 -7.89 -4.62 -17.76
N SER A 36 -7.41 -5.34 -16.74
CA SER A 36 -6.55 -4.80 -15.70
C SER A 36 -5.09 -5.15 -16.00
N SER A 37 -4.19 -4.18 -15.83
CA SER A 37 -2.75 -4.39 -16.02
C SER A 37 -2.09 -5.06 -14.81
N LEU A 38 -2.68 -4.92 -13.63
CA LEU A 38 -2.24 -5.48 -12.36
C LEU A 38 -3.44 -6.12 -11.65
N PRO A 39 -3.20 -7.08 -10.73
CA PRO A 39 -4.23 -7.54 -9.81
C PRO A 39 -4.76 -6.35 -8.99
N GLU A 40 -6.08 -6.25 -8.85
CA GLU A 40 -6.74 -5.13 -8.14
C GLU A 40 -6.88 -5.40 -6.62
N ASP A 41 -6.27 -6.48 -6.13
CA ASP A 41 -6.59 -7.08 -4.83
C ASP A 41 -5.65 -6.65 -3.69
N TYR A 42 -4.66 -5.80 -3.97
CA TYR A 42 -3.69 -5.33 -2.97
C TYR A 42 -3.43 -3.82 -3.08
N ASN A 43 -3.41 -3.13 -1.93
CA ASN A 43 -3.19 -1.69 -1.74
C ASN A 43 -4.28 -0.77 -2.33
N CYS A 44 -4.42 -0.74 -3.65
CA CYS A 44 -5.30 0.20 -4.36
C CYS A 44 -5.72 -0.35 -5.72
N LYS A 45 -6.94 -0.03 -6.14
CA LYS A 45 -7.47 -0.38 -7.45
C LYS A 45 -7.08 0.71 -8.44
N VAL A 46 -6.24 0.39 -9.43
CA VAL A 46 -5.71 1.37 -10.38
C VAL A 46 -6.52 1.37 -11.68
N GLU A 47 -7.18 2.48 -11.98
CA GLU A 47 -7.84 2.75 -13.25
C GLU A 47 -7.05 3.82 -14.02
N LEU A 48 -6.50 3.45 -15.19
CA LEU A 48 -5.77 4.35 -16.08
C LEU A 48 -6.67 4.84 -17.21
N ALA A 49 -6.65 6.14 -17.47
CA ALA A 49 -7.39 6.75 -18.57
C ALA A 49 -6.53 7.76 -19.34
N LEU A 50 -6.88 7.97 -20.59
CA LEU A 50 -6.33 9.06 -21.41
C LEU A 50 -7.42 10.11 -21.62
N THR A 51 -7.02 11.37 -21.63
CA THR A 51 -7.90 12.47 -22.06
C THR A 51 -8.18 12.35 -23.56
N SER A 52 -9.31 12.85 -24.07
CA SER A 52 -9.67 12.84 -25.51
C SER A 52 -8.55 13.33 -26.42
N ASP A 53 -7.77 14.29 -25.92
CA ASP A 53 -6.70 14.95 -26.68
C ASP A 53 -5.41 14.13 -26.71
N GLY A 54 -5.32 13.03 -25.96
CA GLY A 54 -4.17 12.13 -25.90
C GLY A 54 -2.92 12.69 -25.23
N ARG A 55 -2.96 13.91 -24.71
CA ARG A 55 -1.80 14.62 -24.12
C ARG A 55 -1.61 14.39 -22.63
N THR A 56 -2.65 13.96 -21.93
CA THR A 56 -2.66 13.81 -20.47
C THR A 56 -3.15 12.42 -20.08
N ILE A 57 -2.36 11.75 -19.26
CA ILE A 57 -2.68 10.47 -18.63
C ILE A 57 -3.32 10.79 -17.26
N VAL A 58 -4.51 10.25 -17.02
CA VAL A 58 -5.24 10.39 -15.76
C VAL A 58 -5.23 9.04 -15.03
N CYS A 59 -4.85 9.07 -13.76
CA CYS A 59 -4.78 7.87 -12.92
C CYS A 59 -5.75 8.02 -11.75
N TYR A 60 -6.73 7.11 -11.67
CA TYR A 60 -7.63 7.00 -10.53
C TYR A 60 -7.23 5.78 -9.70
N HIS A 61 -6.86 5.97 -8.43
CA HIS A 61 -6.35 4.89 -7.57
C HIS A 61 -6.97 4.91 -6.16
N PRO A 62 -8.27 4.59 -6.02
CA PRO A 62 -8.88 4.42 -4.71
C PRO A 62 -8.16 3.35 -3.88
N SER A 63 -7.99 3.62 -2.59
CA SER A 63 -7.52 2.63 -1.61
C SER A 63 -8.54 1.52 -1.45
N VAL A 64 -8.07 0.29 -1.24
CA VAL A 64 -8.92 -0.87 -1.00
C VAL A 64 -8.91 -1.20 0.48
N ASP A 65 -10.10 -1.34 1.07
CA ASP A 65 -10.25 -1.73 2.48
C ASP A 65 -10.05 -3.24 2.66
N ILE A 66 -9.57 -3.65 3.84
CA ILE A 66 -9.40 -5.07 4.18
C ILE A 66 -10.77 -5.65 4.58
N PRO A 67 -11.31 -6.66 3.87
CA PRO A 67 -12.62 -7.23 4.19
C PRO A 67 -12.58 -8.01 5.50
N TYR A 68 -13.72 -8.06 6.21
CA TYR A 68 -13.84 -8.69 7.53
C TYR A 68 -13.42 -10.17 7.54
N GLU A 69 -13.75 -10.90 6.48
CA GLU A 69 -13.42 -12.33 6.31
C GLU A 69 -11.91 -12.60 6.27
N HIS A 70 -11.10 -11.61 5.88
CA HIS A 70 -9.64 -11.71 5.83
C HIS A 70 -8.97 -11.28 7.14
N THR A 71 -9.74 -11.07 8.21
CA THR A 71 -9.23 -10.73 9.55
C THR A 71 -9.35 -11.91 10.51
N LYS A 72 -8.55 -11.91 11.58
CA LYS A 72 -8.63 -12.91 12.64
C LYS A 72 -9.08 -12.25 13.94
N PRO A 73 -9.93 -12.91 14.75
CA PRO A 73 -10.31 -12.36 16.05
C PRO A 73 -9.07 -12.23 16.94
N ILE A 74 -9.04 -11.17 17.75
CA ILE A 74 -7.97 -10.96 18.73
C ILE A 74 -8.15 -12.01 19.85
N PRO A 75 -7.15 -12.85 20.15
CA PRO A 75 -7.25 -13.82 21.24
C PRO A 75 -7.36 -13.10 22.58
N GLN A 76 -8.37 -13.44 23.36
CA GLN A 76 -8.52 -12.93 24.73
C GLN A 76 -7.63 -13.77 25.66
N PRO A 77 -6.73 -13.16 26.45
CA PRO A 77 -5.90 -13.91 27.38
C PRO A 77 -6.74 -14.47 28.54
N ASP A 78 -6.55 -15.76 28.85
CA ASP A 78 -7.27 -16.44 29.91
C ASP A 78 -6.92 -15.87 31.29
N ILE A 79 -7.96 -15.49 32.06
CA ILE A 79 -7.83 -14.97 33.43
C ILE A 79 -7.49 -16.09 34.43
N LEU A 80 -7.73 -17.35 34.05
CA LEU A 80 -7.78 -18.52 34.93
C LEU A 80 -6.41 -19.11 35.32
N HIS A 81 -5.30 -18.54 34.87
CA HIS A 81 -3.95 -18.91 35.33
C HIS A 81 -3.44 -18.07 36.51
N ASN A 82 -4.34 -17.50 37.31
CA ASN A 82 -4.01 -17.05 38.65
C ASN A 82 -4.57 -18.12 39.60
N ASN A 83 -3.67 -18.94 40.15
CA ASN A 83 -4.02 -19.96 41.13
C ASN A 83 -4.85 -19.35 42.25
N GLU A 84 -5.75 -20.15 42.81
CA GLU A 84 -6.71 -19.86 43.86
C GLU A 84 -6.08 -19.15 45.08
N GLU A 85 -5.87 -17.84 44.98
CA GLU A 85 -5.40 -16.99 46.06
C GLU A 85 -6.48 -15.95 46.31
N THR A 86 -6.99 -15.92 47.54
CA THR A 86 -7.93 -14.94 48.07
C THR A 86 -7.68 -13.56 47.47
N HIS A 87 -8.72 -12.91 46.92
CA HIS A 87 -8.63 -11.68 46.09
C HIS A 87 -7.65 -10.60 46.59
N GLU A 88 -7.45 -10.48 47.91
CA GLU A 88 -6.53 -9.52 48.53
C GLU A 88 -5.03 -9.87 48.36
N GLN A 89 -4.70 -11.16 48.30
CA GLN A 89 -3.33 -11.64 48.13
C GLN A 89 -2.84 -11.44 46.70
N VAL A 90 -3.74 -11.57 45.71
CA VAL A 90 -3.49 -11.30 44.28
C VAL A 90 -3.12 -9.83 44.03
N LEU A 91 -3.71 -8.88 44.77
CA LEU A 91 -3.38 -7.46 44.64
C LEU A 91 -1.99 -7.13 45.18
N LYS A 92 -1.55 -7.83 46.24
CA LYS A 92 -0.20 -7.68 46.82
C LYS A 92 0.88 -8.38 45.99
N THR A 93 0.66 -9.61 45.53
CA THR A 93 1.67 -10.42 44.82
C THR A 93 1.92 -9.97 43.38
N LYS A 94 0.94 -9.32 42.72
CA LYS A 94 1.15 -8.71 41.39
C LYS A 94 2.09 -7.51 41.42
N LEU A 95 2.22 -6.83 42.56
CA LEU A 95 3.08 -5.66 42.75
C LEU A 95 4.49 -6.01 43.23
N GLU A 96 4.67 -7.11 43.98
CA GLU A 96 5.98 -7.66 44.35
C GLU A 96 6.63 -8.41 43.18
N GLU A 97 6.94 -7.62 42.16
CA GLU A 97 8.08 -7.70 41.27
C GLU A 97 8.67 -9.10 41.00
N LYS A 98 8.28 -9.65 39.85
CA LYS A 98 9.02 -10.73 39.15
C LYS A 98 10.41 -10.27 38.67
N SER A 99 11.02 -9.28 39.30
CA SER A 99 12.42 -8.90 39.12
C SER A 99 13.27 -9.95 39.84
N LYS A 100 13.27 -11.20 39.35
CA LYS A 100 14.33 -12.13 39.77
C LYS A 100 15.65 -11.44 39.44
N PRO A 101 16.49 -11.06 40.43
CA PRO A 101 17.81 -10.58 40.12
C PRO A 101 18.53 -11.78 39.53
N LEU A 102 18.58 -11.86 38.20
CA LEU A 102 19.51 -12.74 37.54
C LEU A 102 20.87 -12.22 37.98
N LYS A 103 21.49 -12.87 38.98
CA LYS A 103 22.76 -12.46 39.59
C LYS A 103 23.85 -12.27 38.51
N GLN A 104 23.68 -12.95 37.39
CA GLN A 104 24.28 -12.68 36.10
C GLN A 104 23.17 -12.10 35.21
N GLY A 105 23.29 -10.87 34.67
CA GLY A 105 22.27 -10.30 33.77
C GLY A 105 21.84 -11.27 32.66
N PRO A 106 20.70 -11.05 31.97
CA PRO A 106 20.11 -12.00 31.03
C PRO A 106 21.18 -12.63 30.14
N MET A 107 21.27 -13.97 30.21
CA MET A 107 22.29 -14.74 29.51
C MET A 107 22.29 -14.31 28.04
N ILE A 108 23.44 -13.91 27.50
CA ILE A 108 23.56 -13.43 26.11
C ILE A 108 22.88 -14.41 25.13
N GLU A 109 22.95 -15.71 25.44
CA GLU A 109 22.27 -16.76 24.68
C GLU A 109 20.74 -16.65 24.74
N GLN A 110 20.16 -16.38 25.91
CA GLN A 110 18.72 -16.14 26.05
C GLN A 110 18.29 -14.92 25.22
N LEU A 111 19.03 -13.82 25.27
CA LEU A 111 18.76 -12.63 24.44
C LEU A 111 18.86 -12.96 22.95
N SER A 112 19.92 -13.67 22.56
CA SER A 112 20.13 -14.07 21.18
C SER A 112 18.98 -14.95 20.66
N LYS A 113 18.43 -15.83 21.50
CA LYS A 113 17.32 -16.74 21.17
C LYS A 113 15.97 -16.02 21.08
N VAL A 114 15.67 -15.11 22.01
CA VAL A 114 14.40 -14.35 22.02
C VAL A 114 14.33 -13.37 20.85
N PHE A 115 15.45 -12.70 20.54
CA PHE A 115 15.50 -11.70 19.48
C PHE A 115 15.91 -12.26 18.11
N PHE A 116 16.18 -13.57 18.01
CA PHE A 116 16.69 -14.21 16.79
C PHE A 116 17.94 -13.49 16.23
N THR A 117 18.85 -13.10 17.12
CA THR A 117 20.10 -12.39 16.77
C THR A 117 21.32 -13.22 17.11
N THR A 118 22.49 -12.81 16.60
CA THR A 118 23.76 -13.41 17.02
C THR A 118 24.20 -12.89 18.38
N LYS A 119 24.97 -13.72 19.13
CA LYS A 119 25.51 -13.35 20.45
C LYS A 119 26.40 -12.10 20.44
N HIS A 120 27.06 -11.80 19.32
CA HIS A 120 28.07 -10.76 19.23
C HIS A 120 27.54 -9.34 19.44
N ARG A 121 26.26 -9.09 19.12
CA ARG A 121 25.61 -7.78 19.32
C ARG A 121 25.43 -7.42 20.80
N TRP A 122 25.43 -8.42 21.68
CA TRP A 122 25.16 -8.28 23.10
C TRP A 122 26.43 -8.08 23.94
N TYR A 123 27.62 -8.27 23.37
CA TYR A 123 28.87 -7.93 24.06
C TYR A 123 29.04 -6.40 24.10
N PRO A 124 29.56 -5.86 25.23
CA PRO A 124 29.79 -4.43 25.34
C PRO A 124 30.88 -3.97 24.37
N LEU A 125 30.67 -2.80 23.77
CA LEU A 125 31.72 -2.13 22.99
C LEU A 125 32.67 -1.36 23.92
N GLY A 126 33.94 -1.30 23.52
CA GLY A 126 34.99 -0.55 24.21
C GLY A 126 34.78 0.97 24.23
N GLN A 127 35.47 1.65 25.13
CA GLN A 127 35.28 3.09 25.40
C GLN A 127 35.50 3.98 24.16
N TYR A 128 36.46 3.64 23.30
CA TYR A 128 36.76 4.36 22.06
C TYR A 128 35.53 4.50 21.14
N HIS A 129 34.80 3.40 20.92
CA HIS A 129 33.60 3.42 20.07
C HIS A 129 32.44 4.18 20.73
N ARG A 130 32.30 4.09 22.06
CA ARG A 130 31.25 4.81 22.80
C ARG A 130 31.42 6.33 22.71
N ARG A 131 32.65 6.84 22.84
CA ARG A 131 32.96 8.29 22.79
C ARG A 131 32.72 8.91 21.42
N ARG A 132 32.82 8.12 20.34
CA ARG A 132 32.59 8.59 18.97
C ARG A 132 31.12 8.53 18.54
N LYS A 133 30.26 7.93 19.37
CA LYS A 133 28.81 7.98 19.14
C LYS A 133 28.35 9.42 19.29
N LYS A 134 27.69 9.96 18.26
CA LYS A 134 27.06 11.28 18.33
C LYS A 134 25.87 11.17 19.32
N PRO A 135 25.89 11.89 20.46
CA PRO A 135 24.79 11.84 21.42
C PRO A 135 23.52 12.47 20.84
N ASP A 136 23.67 13.59 20.13
CA ASP A 136 22.58 14.36 19.54
C ASP A 136 22.72 14.40 18.01
N PRO A 137 22.39 13.30 17.30
CA PRO A 137 22.33 13.33 15.85
C PRO A 137 21.18 14.25 15.39
N PRO A 138 21.32 14.93 14.25
CA PRO A 138 20.21 15.70 13.69
C PRO A 138 19.05 14.75 13.40
N LYS A 139 17.87 15.06 13.94
CA LYS A 139 16.65 14.30 13.68
C LYS A 139 16.06 14.74 12.33
N ASP A 140 15.93 13.81 11.39
CA ASP A 140 15.10 13.99 10.20
C ASP A 140 13.67 13.52 10.51
N ARG A 141 12.67 14.25 9.97
CA ARG A 141 11.20 14.18 10.16
C ARG A 141 10.69 13.34 11.35
#